data_AF-A0A9W7LT29-F1
#
_entry.id   AF-A0A9W7LT29-F1
#
_cell.length_a   1.000
_cell.length_b   1.000
_cell.length_c   1.000
_cell.angle_alpha   90.00
_cell.angle_beta   90.00
_cell.angle_gamma   90.00
#
_symmetry.space_group_name_H-M   'P 1'
#
loop_
_entity.id
_entity.type
_entity.pdbx_description
1 polymer ?
#
loop_
_entity_poly.entity_id
_entity_poly.type
_entity_poly.pdbx_seq_one_letter_code
_entity_poly.pdbx_strand_id
1 'polypeptide(L)'
;MNYSQWNLVVQHPNFDNLTQLFSFNYKPLTSYAGLNDTAMLWGLKFYNDFLNEAGPLGNVQSELLFRKDASTFTFEKGWAFPRRIYFNGDNCVMPPPDAYPWLPHTGFRPVISLLQPVMTILLSAVFLWAYM
;
A
#
# COMPACT_ATOMS: atom_id res chain seq x y z
N MET A 1 20.34 -4.78 -21.91
CA MET A 1 19.98 -6.21 -21.79
C MET A 1 18.50 -6.31 -22.07
N ASN A 2 18.08 -7.31 -22.84
CA ASN A 2 16.67 -7.50 -23.17
C ASN A 2 16.17 -8.72 -22.40
N TYR A 3 15.00 -8.60 -21.76
CA TYR A 3 14.41 -9.70 -21.01
C TYR A 3 13.21 -10.26 -21.75
N SER A 4 13.40 -11.39 -22.44
CA SER A 4 12.32 -12.20 -23.00
C SER A 4 11.81 -13.20 -21.96
N GLN A 5 10.50 -13.37 -21.85
CA GLN A 5 9.88 -14.33 -20.90
C GLN A 5 10.33 -14.09 -19.45
N TRP A 6 10.45 -12.81 -19.08
CA TRP A 6 10.85 -12.44 -17.73
C TRP A 6 9.83 -12.92 -16.69
N ASN A 7 10.31 -13.11 -15.47
CA ASN A 7 9.48 -13.40 -14.31
C ASN A 7 9.81 -12.49 -13.13
N LEU A 8 8.80 -12.27 -12.31
CA LEU A 8 8.89 -11.51 -11.08
C LEU A 8 8.27 -12.37 -9.97
N VAL A 9 9.05 -12.71 -8.96
CA VAL A 9 8.55 -13.40 -7.77
C VAL A 9 8.44 -12.39 -6.65
N VAL A 10 7.25 -12.26 -6.08
CA VAL A 10 6.96 -11.28 -5.03
C VAL A 10 6.47 -12.03 -3.79
N GLN A 11 7.03 -11.66 -2.65
CA GLN A 11 6.56 -12.13 -1.35
C GLN A 11 5.79 -11.01 -0.65
N HIS A 12 4.53 -11.26 -0.31
CA HIS A 12 3.66 -10.34 0.42
C HIS A 12 2.69 -11.13 1.31
N PRO A 13 2.49 -10.72 2.58
CA PRO A 13 1.67 -11.47 3.55
C PRO A 13 0.18 -11.55 3.20
N ASN A 14 -0.29 -10.81 2.19
CA ASN A 14 -1.70 -10.75 1.79
C ASN A 14 -1.98 -11.31 0.38
N PHE A 15 -1.07 -12.13 -0.17
CA PHE A 15 -1.33 -12.79 -1.47
C PHE A 15 -2.50 -13.77 -1.44
N ASP A 16 -2.82 -14.31 -0.26
CA ASP A 16 -3.99 -15.15 0.00
C ASP A 16 -5.31 -14.47 -0.40
N ASN A 17 -5.36 -13.13 -0.33
CA ASN A 17 -6.54 -12.31 -0.61
C ASN A 17 -6.34 -11.39 -1.82
N LEU A 18 -5.72 -11.89 -2.89
CA LEU A 18 -5.61 -11.18 -4.16
C LEU A 18 -6.98 -11.08 -4.85
N THR A 19 -7.46 -9.85 -5.05
CA THR A 19 -8.79 -9.60 -5.63
C THR A 19 -8.70 -9.42 -7.14
N GLN A 20 -7.77 -8.58 -7.59
CA GLN A 20 -7.61 -8.21 -8.98
C GLN A 20 -6.13 -8.09 -9.32
N LEU A 21 -5.83 -8.45 -10.56
CA LEU A 21 -4.52 -8.38 -11.18
C LEU A 21 -4.67 -7.68 -12.53
N PHE A 22 -3.80 -6.70 -12.78
CA PHE A 22 -3.79 -5.98 -14.05
C PHE A 22 -2.47 -6.18 -14.76
N SER A 23 -2.56 -6.41 -16.08
CA SER A 23 -1.44 -6.40 -17.02
C SER A 23 -0.37 -7.50 -16.85
N PHE A 24 -0.59 -8.53 -16.03
CA PHE A 24 0.31 -9.68 -15.89
C PHE A 24 -0.44 -11.01 -15.78
N ASN A 25 0.29 -12.09 -16.01
CA ASN A 25 -0.10 -13.41 -15.55
C ASN A 25 0.36 -13.64 -14.10
N TYR A 26 -0.34 -14.52 -13.38
CA TYR A 26 -0.07 -14.81 -11.97
C TYR A 26 -0.15 -16.31 -11.71
N LYS A 27 0.77 -16.78 -10.87
CA LYS A 27 0.73 -18.12 -10.30
C LYS A 27 1.18 -18.09 -8.85
N PRO A 28 0.35 -18.51 -7.89
CA PRO A 28 0.77 -18.62 -6.50
C PRO A 28 1.85 -19.70 -6.37
N LEU A 29 2.86 -19.43 -5.55
CA LEU A 29 3.93 -20.37 -5.22
C LEU A 29 3.78 -20.80 -3.76
N THR A 30 3.18 -21.96 -3.54
CA THR A 30 3.00 -22.54 -2.22
C THR A 30 4.21 -23.41 -1.89
N SER A 31 5.34 -22.81 -1.51
CA SER A 31 6.60 -23.53 -1.26
C SER A 31 6.56 -24.41 0.00
N TYR A 32 5.72 -24.09 0.98
CA TYR A 32 5.56 -24.84 2.22
C TYR A 32 4.07 -24.97 2.59
N ALA A 33 3.71 -26.07 3.25
CA ALA A 33 2.35 -26.30 3.71
C ALA A 33 1.92 -25.18 4.68
N GLY A 34 0.95 -24.37 4.24
CA GLY A 34 0.32 -23.32 5.06
C GLY A 34 0.83 -21.89 4.84
N LEU A 35 1.80 -21.66 3.95
CA LEU A 35 2.29 -20.31 3.61
C LEU A 35 2.05 -20.01 2.13
N ASN A 36 1.07 -19.15 1.86
CA ASN A 36 0.66 -18.72 0.51
C ASN A 36 1.07 -17.26 0.23
N ASP A 37 2.15 -16.81 0.87
CA ASP A 37 2.62 -15.42 0.85
C ASP A 37 3.48 -15.07 -0.38
N THR A 38 3.67 -16.00 -1.31
CA THR A 38 4.60 -15.85 -2.43
C THR A 38 3.90 -16.16 -3.75
N ALA A 39 4.17 -15.35 -4.77
CA ALA A 39 3.63 -15.54 -6.10
C ALA A 39 4.61 -15.17 -7.20
N MET A 40 4.47 -15.86 -8.33
CA MET A 40 5.18 -15.59 -9.57
C MET A 40 4.27 -14.82 -10.53
N LEU A 41 4.82 -13.78 -11.12
CA LEU A 41 4.19 -12.91 -12.11
C LEU A 41 5.05 -12.92 -13.39
N TRP A 42 4.42 -12.82 -14.54
CA TRP A 42 5.12 -12.68 -15.82
C TRP A 42 4.27 -11.93 -16.85
N GLY A 43 4.93 -11.47 -17.91
CA GLY A 43 4.28 -10.71 -18.98
C GLY A 43 3.20 -11.48 -19.74
N LEU A 44 2.23 -10.74 -20.26
CA LEU A 44 1.26 -11.17 -21.26
C LEU A 44 1.93 -11.19 -22.64
N LYS A 45 1.69 -12.29 -23.38
CA LYS A 45 2.24 -12.47 -24.72
C LYS A 45 1.81 -11.32 -25.64
N PHE A 46 2.75 -10.77 -26.41
CA PHE A 46 2.54 -9.65 -27.33
C PHE A 46 2.17 -8.29 -26.68
N TYR A 47 2.28 -8.16 -25.36
CA TYR A 47 2.04 -6.89 -24.66
C TYR A 47 3.26 -6.44 -23.87
N ASN A 48 3.69 -7.26 -22.92
CA ASN A 48 4.83 -7.00 -22.05
C ASN A 48 5.62 -8.28 -21.76
N ASP A 49 5.58 -9.25 -22.65
CA ASP A 49 6.39 -10.49 -22.60
C ASP A 49 7.87 -10.25 -22.93
N PHE A 50 8.19 -9.07 -23.47
CA PHE A 50 9.53 -8.67 -23.84
C PHE A 50 9.87 -7.26 -23.38
N LEU A 51 10.94 -7.15 -22.58
CA LEU A 51 11.44 -5.86 -22.08
C LEU A 51 12.69 -5.48 -22.85
N ASN A 52 12.53 -4.48 -23.71
CA ASN A 52 13.54 -4.03 -24.67
C ASN A 52 14.70 -3.27 -24.04
N GLU A 53 14.50 -2.68 -22.87
CA GLU A 53 15.48 -1.78 -22.29
C GLU A 53 15.52 -1.95 -20.78
N ALA A 54 16.74 -2.11 -20.26
CA ALA A 54 17.00 -2.05 -18.83
C ALA A 54 17.54 -0.66 -18.51
N GLY A 55 17.00 -0.01 -17.49
CA GLY A 55 17.42 1.33 -17.07
C GLY A 55 16.27 2.34 -17.03
N PRO A 56 16.57 3.63 -16.92
CA PRO A 56 15.57 4.69 -16.67
C PRO A 56 14.52 4.85 -17.77
N LEU A 57 14.83 4.38 -18.99
CA LEU A 57 13.97 4.52 -20.17
C LEU A 57 13.03 3.32 -20.37
N GLY A 58 13.30 2.19 -19.69
CA GLY A 58 12.43 1.01 -19.70
C GLY A 58 11.53 0.98 -18.47
N ASN A 59 10.21 1.00 -18.68
CA ASN A 59 9.23 0.89 -17.59
C ASN A 59 8.21 -0.20 -17.92
N VAL A 60 7.95 -1.07 -16.95
CA VAL A 60 6.79 -1.94 -16.92
C VAL A 60 6.04 -1.64 -15.64
N GLN A 61 4.77 -1.26 -15.80
CA GLN A 61 3.89 -0.99 -14.69
C GLN A 61 2.74 -1.99 -14.68
N SER A 62 2.37 -2.41 -13.47
CA SER A 62 1.24 -3.28 -13.21
C SER A 62 0.61 -2.92 -11.87
N GLU A 63 -0.59 -3.42 -11.66
CA GLU A 63 -1.33 -3.17 -10.43
C GLU A 63 -1.85 -4.48 -9.82
N LEU A 64 -1.68 -4.58 -8.50
CA LEU A 64 -2.19 -5.67 -7.66
C LEU A 64 -3.16 -5.07 -6.65
N LEU A 65 -4.39 -5.56 -6.63
CA LEU A 65 -5.39 -5.12 -5.66
C LEU A 65 -5.64 -6.20 -4.61
N PHE A 66 -5.18 -5.93 -3.40
CA PHE A 66 -5.40 -6.79 -2.25
C PHE A 66 -6.64 -6.37 -1.46
N ARG A 67 -7.47 -7.36 -1.09
CA ARG A 67 -8.54 -7.11 -0.12
C ARG A 67 -7.93 -6.96 1.26
N LYS A 68 -8.26 -5.87 1.95
CA LYS A 68 -7.85 -5.66 3.34
C LYS A 68 -8.75 -6.47 4.25
N ASP A 69 -8.16 -7.39 5.01
CA ASP A 69 -8.84 -8.06 6.11
C ASP A 69 -8.50 -7.33 7.43
N ALA A 70 -9.51 -7.07 8.26
CA ALA A 70 -9.36 -6.33 9.51
C ALA A 70 -8.48 -7.05 10.52
N SER A 71 -8.34 -8.38 10.41
CA SER A 71 -7.51 -9.17 11.32
C SER A 71 -6.02 -9.09 11.02
N THR A 72 -5.64 -8.88 9.75
CA THR A 72 -4.24 -8.92 9.28
C THR A 72 -3.71 -7.56 8.84
N PHE A 73 -4.60 -6.63 8.49
CA PHE A 73 -4.24 -5.30 8.03
C PHE A 73 -3.65 -4.45 9.15
N THR A 74 -2.48 -3.87 8.89
CA THR A 74 -1.83 -2.91 9.78
C THR A 74 -1.17 -1.81 8.96
N PHE A 75 -1.04 -0.62 9.54
CA PHE A 75 -0.26 0.47 8.96
C PHE A 75 1.21 0.40 9.37
N GLU A 76 1.57 -0.51 10.28
CA GLU A 76 2.92 -0.63 10.79
C GLU A 76 3.84 -1.36 9.80
N LYS A 77 5.14 -1.09 9.92
CA LYS A 77 6.24 -1.85 9.29
C LYS A 77 6.09 -2.01 7.76
N GLY A 78 5.43 -1.05 7.11
CA GLY A 78 5.28 -1.05 5.66
C GLY A 78 4.45 -2.22 5.13
N TRP A 79 3.43 -2.70 5.86
CA TRP A 79 2.57 -3.82 5.44
C TRP A 79 2.04 -3.73 4.01
N ALA A 80 1.82 -2.52 3.49
CA ALA A 80 1.35 -2.30 2.12
C ALA A 80 2.39 -2.65 1.03
N PHE A 81 3.65 -2.86 1.40
CA PHE A 81 4.75 -3.12 0.49
C PHE A 81 5.18 -4.59 0.51
N PRO A 82 5.70 -5.11 -0.62
CA PRO A 82 6.33 -6.42 -0.65
C PRO A 82 7.44 -6.56 0.39
N ARG A 83 7.64 -7.79 0.87
CA ARG A 83 8.74 -8.15 1.79
C ARG A 83 10.01 -8.55 1.05
N ARG A 84 9.87 -9.14 -0.13
CA ARG A 84 10.97 -9.54 -1.02
C ARG A 84 10.48 -9.55 -2.46
N ILE A 85 11.39 -9.25 -3.38
CA ILE A 85 11.15 -9.26 -4.81
C ILE A 85 12.36 -9.90 -5.49
N TYR A 86 12.10 -10.87 -6.36
CA TYR A 86 13.10 -11.45 -7.25
C TYR A 86 12.70 -11.16 -8.69
N PHE A 87 13.61 -10.63 -9.48
CA PHE A 87 13.42 -10.41 -10.91
C PHE A 87 14.34 -11.35 -11.67
N ASN A 88 13.78 -12.27 -12.46
CA ASN A 88 14.53 -13.32 -13.16
C ASN A 88 15.50 -14.13 -12.29
N GLY A 89 15.17 -14.28 -11.00
CA GLY A 89 16.01 -14.97 -10.01
C GLY A 89 16.98 -14.06 -9.24
N ASP A 90 17.21 -12.83 -9.70
CA ASP A 90 18.05 -11.87 -9.00
C ASP A 90 17.26 -11.16 -7.88
N ASN A 91 17.86 -11.01 -6.70
CA ASN A 91 17.24 -10.33 -5.57
C ASN A 91 17.23 -8.81 -5.81
N CYS A 92 16.04 -8.19 -5.81
CA CYS A 92 15.90 -6.75 -5.94
C CYS A 92 16.12 -6.06 -4.58
N VAL A 93 16.84 -4.94 -4.57
CA VAL A 93 17.03 -4.12 -3.37
C VAL A 93 15.76 -3.32 -3.12
N MET A 94 15.06 -3.63 -2.04
CA MET A 94 13.96 -2.79 -1.57
C MET A 94 14.49 -1.61 -0.78
N PRO A 95 13.82 -0.44 -0.84
CA PRO A 95 14.15 0.66 0.05
C PRO A 95 13.99 0.22 1.51
N PRO A 96 14.77 0.80 2.43
CA PRO A 96 14.65 0.48 3.84
C PRO A 96 13.27 0.95 4.36
N PRO A 97 12.70 0.31 5.40
CA PRO A 97 11.32 0.57 5.82
C PRO A 97 11.02 2.02 6.22
N ASP A 98 12.05 2.76 6.61
CA ASP A 98 12.02 4.18 6.95
C ASP A 98 11.92 5.11 5.73
N ALA A 99 12.20 4.60 4.52
CA ALA A 99 11.98 5.34 3.28
C ALA A 99 10.58 5.09 2.68
N TYR A 100 9.77 4.22 3.28
CA TYR A 100 8.40 4.02 2.80
C TYR A 100 7.53 5.25 3.09
N PRO A 101 6.67 5.65 2.13
CA PRO A 101 5.71 6.72 2.35
C PRO A 101 4.84 6.45 3.57
N TRP A 102 4.93 7.34 4.56
CA TRP A 102 4.01 7.39 5.68
C TRP A 102 2.68 7.95 5.21
N LEU A 103 1.58 7.53 5.84
CA LEU A 103 0.32 8.23 5.64
C LEU A 103 0.48 9.69 6.11
N PRO A 104 -0.04 10.67 5.34
CA PRO A 104 -0.02 12.05 5.78
C PRO A 104 -0.73 12.14 7.14
N HIS A 105 -0.05 12.72 8.13
CA HIS A 105 -0.59 13.00 9.47
C HIS A 105 -1.66 14.12 9.46
N THR A 106 -2.40 14.27 8.37
CA THR A 106 -3.52 15.21 8.23
C THR A 106 -4.79 14.56 8.74
N GLY A 107 -4.77 14.10 10.00
CA GLY A 107 -6.02 13.91 10.73
C GLY A 107 -6.65 15.28 10.96
N PHE A 108 -7.96 15.41 10.76
CA PHE A 108 -8.70 16.62 11.15
C PHE A 108 -8.35 16.93 12.61
N ARG A 109 -7.59 18.00 12.85
CA ARG A 109 -7.48 18.60 14.18
C ARG A 109 -8.74 19.46 14.32
N PRO A 110 -9.75 19.06 15.12
CA PRO A 110 -10.85 19.97 15.40
C PRO A 110 -10.24 21.20 16.05
N VAL A 111 -10.30 22.34 15.36
CA VAL A 111 -9.97 23.63 15.96
C VAL A 111 -11.13 23.96 16.89
N ILE A 112 -11.03 23.52 18.14
CA ILE A 112 -12.04 23.81 19.16
C ILE A 112 -11.90 25.31 19.50
N SER A 113 -12.84 26.12 19.02
CA SER A 113 -12.86 27.56 19.31
C SER A 113 -13.33 27.79 20.75
N LEU A 114 -12.43 28.27 21.61
CA LEU A 114 -12.76 28.66 22.99
C LEU A 114 -13.70 29.87 23.06
N LEU A 115 -13.89 30.61 21.96
CA LEU A 115 -14.80 31.76 21.92
C LEU A 115 -16.26 31.34 22.08
N GLN A 116 -16.64 30.18 21.55
CA GLN A 116 -18.01 29.69 21.62
C GLN A 116 -18.49 29.43 23.06
N PRO A 117 -17.78 28.64 23.91
CA PRO A 117 -18.19 28.46 25.29
C PRO A 117 -18.06 29.73 26.15
N VAL A 118 -17.12 30.62 25.84
CA VAL A 118 -16.98 31.90 26.57
C VAL A 118 -18.18 32.83 26.31
N MET A 119 -18.64 32.92 25.07
CA MET A 119 -19.80 33.74 24.72
C MET A 119 -21.10 33.19 25.31
N THR A 120 -21.27 31.86 25.38
CA THR A 120 -22.46 31.26 26.02
C THR A 120 -22.50 31.49 27.52
N ILE A 121 -21.34 31.46 28.20
CA ILE A 121 -21.23 31.77 29.63
C ILE A 121 -21.50 33.26 29.91
N LEU A 122 -21.00 34.16 29.07
CA LEU A 122 -21.26 35.60 29.22
C LEU A 122 -22.74 35.93 29.03
N LEU A 123 -23.38 35.35 28.01
CA LEU A 123 -24.81 35.55 27.76
C LEU A 123 -25.68 35.04 28.92
N SER A 124 -25.36 33.87 29.49
CA SER A 124 -26.12 33.34 30.63
C SER A 124 -25.91 34.17 31.89
N ALA A 125 -24.69 34.67 32.14
CA ALA A 125 -24.42 35.56 33.27
C ALA A 125 -25.18 36.89 33.15
N VAL A 126 -25.20 37.51 31.97
CA VAL A 126 -25.97 38.74 31.72
C VAL A 126 -27.47 38.49 31.89
N PHE A 127 -27.97 37.36 31.41
CA PHE A 127 -29.38 36.98 31.58
C PHE A 127 -29.74 36.83 33.07
N LEU A 128 -28.94 36.08 33.84
CA LEU A 128 -29.16 35.93 35.29
C LEU A 128 -29.10 37.27 36.04
N TRP A 129 -28.22 38.19 35.63
CA TRP A 129 -28.10 39.51 36.24
C TRP A 129 -29.28 40.44 35.92
N ALA A 130 -29.89 40.29 34.74
CA ALA A 130 -31.05 41.09 34.31
C ALA A 130 -32.38 40.63 34.93
N TYR A 131 -32.43 39.40 35.45
CA TYR A 131 -33.62 38.80 36.06
C TYR A 131 -33.50 38.61 37.59
N MET A 132 -32.41 39.11 38.20
CA MET A 132 -32.30 39.37 39.65
C MET A 132 -32.71 40.81 39.95
#